data_AF-V5ENI4-F1
#
_entry.id   AF-V5ENI4-F1
#
_cell.length_a   1.000
_cell.length_b   1.000
_cell.length_c   1.000
_cell.angle_alpha   90.00
_cell.angle_beta   90.00
_cell.angle_gamma   90.00
#
_symmetry.space_group_name_H-M   'P 1'
#
loop_
_entity.id
_entity.type
_entity.pdbx_description
1 polymer ?
#
loop_
_entity_poly.entity_id
_entity_poly.type
_entity_poly.pdbx_seq_one_letter_code
_entity_poly.pdbx_strand_id
1 'polypeptide(L)'
;MNFNDCAQIGRSLACFHVGRLIKMTPSQKAVVITNNAIQKGFVSNRKPITGQQLTAFAKARTGENVPAWVAVSCVDLLMHYTDFVPENDNDWAVFAFAVTKQLPLVTDVSLLENLIPHRYDKELAIKWLTIAVNAKPRNDLFLQHARQTDFNDKSKYLVALLNDKQSINARELSFMLYRDFSHVKNVLELADGLDNVIVSRDGNSPETFTMRTDL
;
A
#
# COMPACT_ATOMS: atom_id res chain seq x y z
N MET A 1 -20.35 -1.76 13.77
CA MET A 1 -18.97 -1.52 14.25
C MET A 1 -18.30 -0.56 13.26
N ASN A 2 -17.51 0.41 13.71
CA ASN A 2 -16.85 1.38 12.82
C ASN A 2 -15.74 0.67 12.01
N PHE A 3 -15.59 1.00 10.73
CA PHE A 3 -14.53 0.45 9.87
C PHE A 3 -13.14 0.57 10.49
N ASN A 4 -12.82 1.73 11.07
CA ASN A 4 -11.50 1.97 11.65
C ASN A 4 -11.23 1.05 12.85
N ASP A 5 -12.25 0.78 13.68
CA ASP A 5 -12.15 -0.14 14.81
C ASP A 5 -11.93 -1.57 14.32
N CYS A 6 -12.72 -2.01 13.33
CA CYS A 6 -12.56 -3.33 12.71
C CYS A 6 -11.19 -3.51 12.08
N ALA A 7 -10.73 -2.51 11.31
CA ALA A 7 -9.44 -2.54 10.64
C ALA A 7 -8.29 -2.52 11.66
N GLN A 8 -8.43 -1.79 12.77
CA GLN A 8 -7.46 -1.77 13.86
C GLN A 8 -7.38 -3.12 14.56
N ILE A 9 -8.51 -3.76 14.90
CA ILE A 9 -8.52 -5.12 15.45
C ILE A 9 -7.90 -6.10 14.43
N GLY A 10 -8.27 -5.99 13.16
CA GLY A 10 -7.78 -6.86 12.10
C GLY A 10 -6.26 -6.80 11.90
N ARG A 11 -5.55 -5.76 12.35
CA ARG A 11 -4.07 -5.72 12.26
C ARG A 11 -3.40 -6.85 13.06
N SER A 12 -3.91 -7.18 14.24
CA SER A 12 -3.38 -8.32 15.00
C SER A 12 -3.78 -9.65 14.35
N LEU A 13 -4.98 -9.75 13.79
CA LEU A 13 -5.44 -10.92 13.04
C LEU A 13 -4.56 -11.20 11.80
N ALA A 14 -4.17 -10.17 11.04
CA ALA A 14 -3.25 -10.35 9.92
C ALA A 14 -1.91 -10.97 10.36
N CYS A 15 -1.37 -10.54 11.50
CA CYS A 15 -0.16 -11.13 12.08
C CYS A 15 -0.41 -12.58 12.55
N PHE A 16 -1.56 -12.85 13.16
CA PHE A 16 -1.97 -14.19 13.56
C PHE A 16 -2.07 -15.15 12.37
N HIS A 17 -2.71 -14.74 11.27
CA HIS A 17 -2.85 -15.55 10.07
C HIS A 17 -1.49 -15.84 9.41
N VAL A 18 -0.58 -14.86 9.34
CA VAL A 18 0.81 -15.11 8.89
C VAL A 18 1.50 -16.10 9.82
N GLY A 19 1.31 -15.96 11.14
CA GLY A 19 1.79 -16.89 12.16
C GLY A 19 1.33 -18.33 11.90
N ARG A 20 0.07 -18.51 11.51
CA ARG A 20 -0.57 -19.81 11.27
C ARG A 20 -0.24 -20.42 9.90
N LEU A 21 -0.29 -19.63 8.84
CA LEU A 21 -0.34 -20.12 7.46
C LEU A 21 1.04 -20.17 6.79
N ILE A 22 1.98 -19.30 7.17
CA ILE A 22 3.33 -19.31 6.62
C ILE A 22 4.21 -20.26 7.44
N LYS A 23 4.79 -21.28 6.82
CA LYS A 23 5.64 -22.28 7.49
C LYS A 23 7.08 -21.79 7.64
N MET A 24 7.28 -20.88 8.59
CA MET A 24 8.58 -20.28 8.93
C MET A 24 8.64 -20.00 10.43
N THR A 25 9.85 -19.88 10.97
CA THR A 25 10.03 -19.44 12.37
C THR A 25 9.55 -17.99 12.54
N PRO A 26 9.19 -17.55 13.76
CA PRO A 26 8.80 -16.16 14.00
C PRO A 26 9.84 -15.14 13.51
N SER A 27 11.13 -15.44 13.69
CA SER A 27 12.22 -14.57 13.24
C SER A 27 12.29 -14.49 11.71
N GLN A 28 12.15 -15.61 11.00
CA GLN A 28 12.11 -15.63 9.53
C GLN A 28 10.90 -14.86 8.99
N LYS A 29 9.71 -15.04 9.59
CA LYS A 29 8.51 -14.28 9.22
C LYS A 29 8.71 -12.79 9.39
N ALA A 30 9.29 -12.38 10.51
CA ALA A 30 9.57 -10.98 10.80
C ALA A 30 10.49 -10.36 9.74
N VAL A 31 11.54 -11.08 9.31
CA VAL A 31 12.41 -10.66 8.21
C VAL A 31 11.63 -10.53 6.90
N VAL A 32 10.83 -11.54 6.53
CA VAL A 32 10.05 -11.49 5.27
C VAL A 32 9.04 -10.35 5.27
N ILE A 33 8.35 -10.12 6.39
CA ILE A 33 7.41 -8.99 6.54
C ILE A 33 8.14 -7.66 6.40
N THR A 34 9.28 -7.48 7.09
CA THR A 34 10.10 -6.26 6.97
C THR A 34 10.60 -6.06 5.55
N ASN A 35 11.12 -7.10 4.90
CA ASN A 35 11.61 -6.99 3.52
C ASN A 35 10.49 -6.66 2.54
N ASN A 36 9.30 -7.25 2.70
CA ASN A 36 8.14 -6.90 1.88
C ASN A 36 7.76 -5.42 2.07
N ALA A 37 7.81 -4.92 3.31
CA ALA A 37 7.52 -3.53 3.62
C ALA A 37 8.53 -2.56 2.99
N ILE A 38 9.81 -2.91 3.00
CA ILE A 38 10.89 -2.14 2.37
C ILE A 38 10.74 -2.14 0.84
N GLN A 39 10.50 -3.31 0.25
CA GLN A 39 10.22 -3.48 -1.18
C GLN A 39 8.95 -2.76 -1.64
N LYS A 40 8.10 -2.30 -0.73
CA LYS A 40 6.91 -1.49 -1.03
C LYS A 40 7.06 -0.03 -0.62
N GLY A 41 8.22 0.36 -0.07
CA GLY A 41 8.50 1.73 0.34
C GLY A 41 7.79 2.18 1.63
N PHE A 42 7.25 1.25 2.44
CA PHE A 42 6.55 1.62 3.68
C PHE A 42 7.50 1.95 4.82
N VAL A 43 8.68 1.36 4.84
CA VAL A 43 9.70 1.57 5.87
C VAL A 43 11.10 1.51 5.27
N SER A 44 12.05 2.17 5.92
CA SER A 44 13.48 2.02 5.61
C SER A 44 14.10 0.84 6.37
N ASN A 45 15.27 0.38 5.90
CA ASN A 45 16.06 -0.71 6.51
C ASN A 45 16.35 -0.56 8.02
N ARG A 46 16.18 0.64 8.59
CA ARG A 46 16.51 0.95 9.99
C ARG A 46 15.44 0.53 11.01
N LYS A 47 14.30 -0.02 10.58
CA LYS A 47 13.18 -0.39 11.48
C LYS A 47 12.65 -1.83 11.27
N PRO A 48 13.49 -2.87 11.36
CA PRO A 48 13.01 -4.25 11.32
C PRO A 48 12.20 -4.58 12.58
N ILE A 49 11.17 -5.42 12.42
CA ILE A 49 10.51 -6.05 13.57
C ILE A 49 11.24 -7.34 13.93
N THR A 50 11.16 -7.75 15.20
CA THR A 50 11.69 -9.03 15.67
C THR A 50 10.62 -10.12 15.66
N GLY A 51 11.05 -11.39 15.66
CA GLY A 51 10.13 -12.52 15.80
C GLY A 51 9.30 -12.49 17.10
N GLN A 52 9.88 -11.94 18.18
CA GLN A 52 9.17 -11.75 19.45
C GLN A 52 8.09 -10.68 19.34
N GLN A 53 8.37 -9.55 18.68
CA GLN A 53 7.37 -8.52 18.40
C GLN A 53 6.23 -9.06 17.55
N LEU A 54 6.55 -9.80 16.48
CA LEU A 54 5.54 -10.44 15.63
C LEU A 54 4.64 -11.40 16.43
N THR A 55 5.24 -12.20 17.32
CA THR A 55 4.49 -13.12 18.19
C THR A 55 3.58 -12.37 19.17
N ALA A 56 4.05 -11.24 19.70
CA ALA A 56 3.24 -10.39 20.58
C ALA A 56 2.07 -9.75 19.81
N PHE A 57 2.32 -9.24 18.59
CA PHE A 57 1.28 -8.68 17.72
C PHE A 57 0.19 -9.70 17.40
N ALA A 58 0.56 -10.93 17.06
CA ALA A 58 -0.38 -12.02 16.76
C ALA A 58 -1.24 -12.45 17.97
N LYS A 59 -0.80 -12.19 19.20
CA LYS A 59 -1.53 -12.52 20.43
C LYS A 59 -2.34 -11.34 20.99
N ALA A 60 -2.15 -10.15 20.44
CA ALA A 60 -2.81 -8.95 20.94
C ALA A 60 -4.31 -8.98 20.63
N ARG A 61 -5.14 -8.71 21.64
CA ARG A 61 -6.60 -8.62 21.49
C ARG A 61 -7.03 -7.45 20.62
N THR A 62 -6.22 -6.39 20.61
CA THR A 62 -6.37 -5.22 19.75
C THR A 62 -5.13 -5.09 18.87
N GLY A 63 -5.28 -4.60 17.65
CA GLY A 63 -4.14 -4.31 16.76
C GLY A 63 -3.64 -2.88 16.86
N GLU A 64 -3.90 -2.19 17.98
CA GLU A 64 -3.48 -0.81 18.23
C GLU A 64 -1.95 -0.65 18.18
N ASN A 65 -1.25 -1.56 18.84
CA ASN A 65 0.21 -1.58 18.90
C ASN A 65 0.87 -2.20 17.65
N VAL A 66 0.08 -2.62 16.66
CA VAL A 66 0.58 -3.19 15.41
C VAL A 66 0.76 -2.05 14.42
N PRO A 67 2.01 -1.75 13.99
CA PRO A 67 2.24 -0.70 13.02
C PRO A 67 1.48 -0.98 11.72
N ALA A 68 0.89 0.06 11.11
CA ALA A 68 0.09 -0.10 9.90
C ALA A 68 0.84 -0.82 8.77
N TRP A 69 2.13 -0.51 8.58
CA TRP A 69 2.96 -1.15 7.56
C TRP A 69 3.14 -2.66 7.79
N VAL A 70 3.15 -3.11 9.04
CA VAL A 70 3.22 -4.55 9.39
C VAL A 70 1.95 -5.23 8.92
N ALA A 71 0.79 -4.67 9.26
CA ALA A 71 -0.50 -5.21 8.85
C ALA A 71 -0.65 -5.25 7.33
N VAL A 72 -0.28 -4.16 6.64
CA VAL A 72 -0.30 -4.08 5.17
C VAL A 72 0.58 -5.17 4.56
N SER A 73 1.79 -5.34 5.09
CA SER A 73 2.75 -6.34 4.59
C SER A 73 2.30 -7.77 4.89
N CYS A 74 1.67 -8.02 6.05
CA CYS A 74 1.08 -9.32 6.38
C CYS A 74 -0.06 -9.66 5.42
N VAL A 75 -1.01 -8.74 5.20
CA VAL A 75 -2.12 -8.97 4.26
C VAL A 75 -1.60 -9.23 2.86
N ASP A 76 -0.64 -8.46 2.40
CA ASP A 76 -0.02 -8.66 1.09
C ASP A 76 0.58 -10.06 0.92
N LEU A 77 1.35 -10.51 1.92
CA LEU A 77 1.93 -11.84 1.92
C LEU A 77 0.84 -12.92 1.91
N LEU A 78 -0.22 -12.74 2.70
CA LEU A 78 -1.36 -13.66 2.75
C LEU A 78 -2.09 -13.73 1.40
N MET A 79 -2.33 -12.59 0.76
CA MET A 79 -3.02 -12.50 -0.53
C MET A 79 -2.28 -13.26 -1.63
N HIS A 80 -0.95 -13.08 -1.70
CA HIS A 80 -0.15 -13.55 -2.84
C HIS A 80 0.53 -14.90 -2.62
N TYR A 81 0.77 -15.32 -1.38
CA TYR A 81 1.61 -16.49 -1.09
C TYR A 81 0.94 -17.53 -0.19
N THR A 82 -0.36 -17.39 0.10
CA THR A 82 -1.11 -18.36 0.90
C THR A 82 -2.53 -18.53 0.38
N ASP A 83 -3.20 -19.60 0.84
CA ASP A 83 -4.62 -19.84 0.60
C ASP A 83 -5.54 -19.11 1.60
N PHE A 84 -5.01 -18.11 2.32
CA PHE A 84 -5.81 -17.28 3.22
C PHE A 84 -6.99 -16.67 2.47
N VAL A 85 -8.18 -16.72 3.09
CA VAL A 85 -9.41 -16.03 2.69
C VAL A 85 -9.94 -15.32 3.94
N PRO A 86 -10.32 -14.02 3.87
CA PRO A 86 -10.92 -13.33 5.01
C PRO A 86 -12.24 -13.98 5.44
N GLU A 87 -12.39 -14.29 6.74
CA GLU A 87 -13.54 -15.06 7.24
C GLU A 87 -14.56 -14.19 8.01
N ASN A 88 -14.11 -13.07 8.59
CA ASN A 88 -14.94 -12.20 9.43
C ASN A 88 -14.74 -10.72 9.09
N ASP A 89 -15.58 -9.87 9.67
CA ASP A 89 -15.56 -8.42 9.44
C ASP A 89 -14.20 -7.77 9.70
N ASN A 90 -13.46 -8.23 10.71
CA ASN A 90 -12.14 -7.67 11.03
C ASN A 90 -11.08 -8.07 10.00
N ASP A 91 -11.13 -9.31 9.49
CA ASP A 91 -10.26 -9.78 8.41
C ASP A 91 -10.52 -9.01 7.11
N TRP A 92 -11.80 -8.80 6.77
CA TRP A 92 -12.18 -8.02 5.61
C TRP A 92 -11.82 -6.54 5.74
N ALA A 93 -11.99 -5.96 6.93
CA ALA A 93 -11.62 -4.58 7.21
C ALA A 93 -10.11 -4.36 7.08
N VAL A 94 -9.27 -5.26 7.63
CA VAL A 94 -7.81 -5.13 7.48
C VAL A 94 -7.36 -5.41 6.05
N PHE A 95 -8.02 -6.32 5.33
CA PHE A 95 -7.79 -6.52 3.91
C PHE A 95 -8.02 -5.23 3.12
N ALA A 96 -9.20 -4.63 3.27
CA ALA A 96 -9.54 -3.41 2.55
C ALA A 96 -8.66 -2.24 2.97
N PHE A 97 -8.34 -2.10 4.26
CA PHE A 97 -7.36 -1.14 4.76
C PHE A 97 -5.99 -1.33 4.10
N ALA A 98 -5.52 -2.57 3.99
CA ALA A 98 -4.21 -2.85 3.41
C ALA A 98 -4.17 -2.49 1.93
N VAL A 99 -5.13 -2.98 1.13
CA VAL A 99 -5.22 -2.68 -0.31
C VAL A 99 -5.28 -1.17 -0.56
N THR A 100 -6.13 -0.48 0.20
CA THR A 100 -6.28 0.98 0.06
C THR A 100 -5.08 1.79 0.54
N LYS A 101 -4.25 1.23 1.43
CA LYS A 101 -2.95 1.81 1.82
C LYS A 101 -1.84 1.57 0.80
N GLN A 102 -1.89 0.46 0.06
CA GLN A 102 -0.98 0.24 -1.07
C GLN A 102 -1.31 1.17 -2.25
N LEU A 103 -2.58 1.59 -2.35
CA LEU A 103 -3.09 2.45 -3.42
C LEU A 103 -3.86 3.64 -2.83
N PRO A 104 -3.16 4.58 -2.16
CA PRO A 104 -3.79 5.65 -1.40
C PRO A 104 -4.62 6.60 -2.28
N LEU A 105 -4.23 6.80 -3.53
CA LEU A 105 -4.85 7.74 -4.48
C LEU A 105 -6.04 7.15 -5.23
N VAL A 106 -6.29 5.84 -5.13
CA VAL A 106 -7.45 5.22 -5.76
C VAL A 106 -8.72 5.52 -4.96
N THR A 107 -9.66 6.19 -5.64
CA THR A 107 -10.98 6.57 -5.12
C THR A 107 -12.13 5.80 -5.78
N ASP A 108 -11.87 5.18 -6.94
CA ASP A 108 -12.85 4.35 -7.63
C ASP A 108 -12.57 2.88 -7.34
N VAL A 109 -13.54 2.22 -6.70
CA VAL A 109 -13.44 0.82 -6.28
C VAL A 109 -13.41 -0.13 -7.47
N SER A 110 -14.02 0.26 -8.60
CA SER A 110 -14.01 -0.56 -9.83
C SER A 110 -12.58 -0.85 -10.30
N LEU A 111 -11.65 0.07 -10.01
CA LEU A 111 -10.23 -0.07 -10.36
C LEU A 111 -9.51 -1.10 -9.50
N LEU A 112 -10.03 -1.37 -8.29
CA LEU A 112 -9.47 -2.34 -7.36
C LEU A 112 -10.01 -3.75 -7.60
N GLU A 113 -11.06 -3.91 -8.43
CA GLU A 113 -11.69 -5.22 -8.66
C GLU A 113 -10.71 -6.26 -9.20
N ASN A 114 -9.81 -5.85 -10.10
CA ASN A 114 -8.82 -6.73 -10.71
C ASN A 114 -7.71 -7.16 -9.72
N LEU A 115 -7.63 -6.53 -8.55
CA LEU A 115 -6.69 -6.88 -7.49
C LEU A 115 -7.27 -7.87 -6.49
N ILE A 116 -8.57 -8.15 -6.56
CA ILE A 116 -9.25 -9.10 -5.68
C ILE A 116 -8.86 -10.51 -6.15
N PRO A 117 -8.21 -11.33 -5.30
CA PRO A 117 -7.91 -12.72 -5.65
C PRO A 117 -9.19 -13.48 -6.02
N HIS A 118 -9.16 -14.29 -7.08
CA HIS A 118 -10.34 -15.04 -7.55
C HIS A 118 -10.99 -15.96 -6.49
N ARG A 119 -10.22 -16.37 -5.47
CA ARG A 119 -10.70 -17.19 -4.35
C ARG A 119 -11.52 -16.39 -3.31
N TYR A 120 -11.55 -15.07 -3.41
CA TYR A 120 -12.30 -14.21 -2.48
C TYR A 120 -13.72 -14.00 -3.00
N ASP A 121 -14.67 -13.88 -2.08
CA ASP A 121 -15.99 -13.37 -2.38
C ASP A 121 -15.86 -11.94 -2.94
N LYS A 122 -16.14 -11.78 -4.24
CA LYS A 122 -15.96 -10.52 -4.95
C LYS A 122 -16.91 -9.44 -4.43
N GLU A 123 -18.16 -9.79 -4.15
CA GLU A 123 -19.15 -8.84 -3.66
C GLU A 123 -18.79 -8.32 -2.27
N LEU A 124 -18.37 -9.24 -1.39
CA LEU A 124 -17.95 -8.88 -0.04
C LEU A 124 -16.66 -8.06 -0.04
N ALA A 125 -15.69 -8.42 -0.88
CA ALA A 125 -14.46 -7.66 -1.07
C ALA A 125 -14.74 -6.22 -1.55
N ILE A 126 -15.59 -6.05 -2.57
CA ILE A 126 -15.98 -4.73 -3.11
C ILE A 126 -16.67 -3.89 -2.03
N LYS A 127 -17.58 -4.49 -1.25
CA LYS A 127 -18.26 -3.81 -0.14
C LYS A 127 -17.24 -3.23 0.85
N TRP A 128 -16.28 -4.03 1.30
CA TRP A 128 -15.27 -3.57 2.26
C TRP A 128 -14.28 -2.56 1.67
N LEU A 129 -13.88 -2.73 0.40
CA LEU A 129 -13.06 -1.74 -0.30
C LEU A 129 -13.79 -0.39 -0.44
N THR A 130 -15.09 -0.41 -0.71
CA THR A 130 -15.93 0.79 -0.78
C THR A 130 -15.97 1.52 0.55
N ILE A 131 -16.19 0.78 1.65
CA ILE A 131 -16.16 1.34 3.01
C ILE A 131 -14.78 1.95 3.30
N ALA A 132 -13.70 1.24 2.97
CA ALA A 132 -12.33 1.71 3.21
C ALA A 132 -11.98 2.98 2.42
N VAL A 133 -12.35 3.05 1.13
CA VAL A 133 -12.15 4.23 0.28
C VAL A 133 -12.92 5.43 0.83
N ASN A 134 -14.17 5.23 1.24
CA ASN A 134 -14.99 6.31 1.82
C ASN A 134 -14.52 6.75 3.22
N ALA A 135 -13.84 5.87 3.96
CA ALA A 135 -13.25 6.18 5.26
C ALA A 135 -11.89 6.91 5.14
N LYS A 136 -11.28 6.97 3.96
CA LYS A 136 -10.04 7.75 3.76
C LYS A 136 -10.33 9.24 3.96
N PRO A 137 -9.47 9.99 4.65
CA PRO A 137 -9.50 11.45 4.57
C PRO A 137 -9.29 11.83 3.10
N ARG A 138 -10.24 12.57 2.51
CA ARG A 138 -10.12 13.03 1.13
C ARG A 138 -8.95 14.00 1.03
N ASN A 139 -7.99 13.72 0.18
CA ASN A 139 -7.01 14.72 -0.25
C ASN A 139 -7.72 15.61 -1.30
N ASP A 140 -8.63 16.48 -0.84
CA ASP A 140 -9.50 17.29 -1.71
C ASP A 140 -8.69 18.25 -2.61
N LEU A 141 -7.50 18.67 -2.17
CA LEU A 141 -6.57 19.51 -2.96
C LEU A 141 -6.05 18.79 -4.21
N PHE A 142 -5.73 17.49 -4.09
CA PHE A 142 -5.25 16.65 -5.20
C PHE A 142 -6.33 16.48 -6.27
N LEU A 143 -7.58 16.19 -5.87
CA LEU A 143 -8.70 16.01 -6.79
C LEU A 143 -9.09 17.33 -7.47
N GLN A 144 -8.94 18.47 -6.80
CA GLN A 144 -9.15 19.78 -7.41
C GLN A 144 -8.09 20.08 -8.48
N HIS A 145 -6.81 19.81 -8.22
CA HIS A 145 -5.73 20.05 -9.19
C HIS A 145 -5.80 19.10 -10.39
N ALA A 146 -6.09 17.81 -10.16
CA ALA A 146 -6.24 16.82 -11.22
C ALA A 146 -7.42 17.12 -12.17
N ARG A 147 -8.49 17.77 -11.68
CA ARG A 147 -9.65 18.16 -12.50
C ARG A 147 -9.43 19.41 -13.35
N GLN A 148 -8.44 20.24 -13.01
CA GLN A 148 -8.15 21.50 -13.70
C GLN A 148 -7.04 21.38 -14.75
N THR A 149 -6.36 20.23 -14.83
CA THR A 149 -5.19 20.07 -15.70
C THR A 149 -5.56 19.23 -16.93
N ASP A 150 -5.36 19.78 -18.12
CA ASP A 150 -5.60 19.08 -19.38
C ASP A 150 -4.60 17.90 -19.52
N PHE A 151 -5.11 16.68 -19.61
CA PHE A 151 -4.36 15.41 -19.42
C PHE A 151 -3.35 15.07 -20.54
N ASN A 152 -3.14 15.97 -21.50
CA ASN A 152 -2.17 15.77 -22.58
C ASN A 152 -0.71 15.97 -22.16
N ASP A 153 -0.45 16.63 -21.03
CA ASP A 153 0.89 16.98 -20.60
C ASP A 153 1.34 16.15 -19.38
N LYS A 154 1.78 14.91 -19.67
CA LYS A 154 2.16 13.87 -18.69
C LYS A 154 3.18 14.35 -17.65
N SER A 155 4.04 15.29 -18.04
CA SER A 155 5.06 15.91 -17.19
C SER A 155 4.44 16.82 -16.13
N LYS A 156 3.37 17.56 -16.45
CA LYS A 156 2.65 18.42 -15.49
C LYS A 156 1.85 17.61 -14.47
N TYR A 157 1.30 16.48 -14.89
CA TYR A 157 0.62 15.53 -13.99
C TYR A 157 1.59 14.95 -12.94
N LEU A 158 2.78 14.53 -13.38
CA LEU A 158 3.83 14.03 -12.51
C LEU A 158 4.32 15.10 -11.53
N VAL A 159 4.58 16.33 -12.01
CA VAL A 159 5.02 17.46 -11.19
C VAL A 159 3.94 17.88 -10.18
N ALA A 160 2.66 17.90 -10.56
CA ALA A 160 1.57 18.18 -9.62
C ALA A 160 1.44 17.10 -8.53
N LEU A 161 1.62 15.83 -8.90
CA LEU A 161 1.65 14.71 -7.94
C LEU A 161 2.80 14.83 -6.95
N LEU A 162 3.98 15.19 -7.47
CA LEU A 162 5.21 15.30 -6.71
C LEU A 162 5.22 16.54 -5.80
N ASN A 163 4.65 17.67 -6.25
CA ASN A 163 4.49 18.90 -5.46
C ASN A 163 3.65 18.69 -4.19
N ASP A 164 2.61 17.86 -4.24
CA ASP A 164 1.72 17.61 -3.09
C ASP A 164 2.28 16.55 -2.12
N LYS A 165 2.87 15.48 -2.67
CA LYS A 165 3.26 14.31 -1.86
C LYS A 165 4.70 14.36 -1.37
N GLN A 166 5.53 15.25 -1.92
CA GLN A 166 6.99 15.21 -1.87
C GLN A 166 7.60 13.92 -2.43
N SER A 167 6.92 12.77 -2.42
CA SER A 167 7.35 11.54 -3.08
C SER A 167 6.22 10.59 -3.54
N ILE A 168 6.45 9.83 -4.62
CA ILE A 168 5.56 8.75 -5.12
C ILE A 168 6.40 7.54 -5.54
N ASN A 169 5.89 6.32 -5.43
CA ASN A 169 6.59 5.13 -5.96
C ASN A 169 6.14 4.76 -7.39
N ALA A 170 7.02 4.09 -8.14
CA ALA A 170 6.78 3.73 -9.54
C ALA A 170 5.54 2.83 -9.77
N ARG A 171 5.14 2.00 -8.79
CA ARG A 171 3.94 1.16 -8.90
C ARG A 171 2.66 1.98 -8.77
N GLU A 172 2.61 2.92 -7.82
CA GLU A 172 1.49 3.85 -7.68
C GLU A 172 1.31 4.66 -8.96
N LEU A 173 2.41 5.15 -9.53
CA LEU A 173 2.39 5.88 -10.79
C LEU A 173 1.94 5.01 -11.98
N SER A 174 2.42 3.77 -12.08
CA SER A 174 2.02 2.79 -13.11
C SER A 174 0.55 2.44 -13.05
N PHE A 175 0.04 2.25 -11.84
CA PHE A 175 -1.36 1.99 -11.62
C PHE A 175 -2.23 3.20 -11.98
N MET A 176 -1.83 4.41 -11.56
CA MET A 176 -2.56 5.65 -11.86
C MET A 176 -2.58 6.02 -13.34
N LEU A 177 -1.51 5.71 -14.07
CA LEU A 177 -1.41 6.00 -15.50
C LEU A 177 -2.00 4.89 -16.37
N TYR A 178 -2.46 3.76 -15.80
CA TYR A 178 -2.85 2.54 -16.53
C TYR A 178 -1.82 2.11 -17.57
N ARG A 179 -0.53 2.17 -17.20
CA ARG A 179 0.57 1.80 -18.08
C ARG A 179 1.43 0.74 -17.44
N ASP A 180 1.98 -0.14 -18.26
CA ASP A 180 2.96 -1.12 -17.83
C ASP A 180 4.15 -0.39 -17.17
N PHE A 181 4.76 -1.06 -16.19
CA PHE A 181 5.90 -0.56 -15.42
C PHE A 181 7.05 -0.06 -16.31
N SER A 182 7.27 -0.71 -17.46
CA SER A 182 8.26 -0.33 -18.48
C SER A 182 7.92 0.99 -19.16
N HIS A 183 6.63 1.25 -19.42
CA HIS A 183 6.16 2.54 -19.92
C HIS A 183 6.32 3.65 -18.88
N VAL A 184 6.07 3.34 -17.61
CA VAL A 184 6.35 4.27 -16.53
C VAL A 184 7.83 4.59 -16.53
N LYS A 185 8.72 3.59 -16.52
CA LYS A 185 10.18 3.77 -16.59
C LYS A 185 10.63 4.74 -17.69
N ASN A 186 10.04 4.70 -18.89
CA ASN A 186 10.34 5.68 -19.95
C ASN A 186 9.88 7.11 -19.60
N VAL A 187 8.70 7.27 -18.97
CA VAL A 187 8.24 8.56 -18.43
C VAL A 187 9.16 9.02 -17.27
N LEU A 188 9.72 8.08 -16.51
CA LEU A 188 10.66 8.34 -15.41
C LEU A 188 12.03 8.81 -15.93
N GLU A 189 12.53 8.22 -17.02
CA GLU A 189 13.77 8.66 -17.68
C GLU A 189 13.61 10.07 -18.30
N LEU A 190 12.41 10.41 -18.79
CA LEU A 190 12.11 11.76 -19.26
C LEU A 190 11.97 12.77 -18.12
N ALA A 191 11.51 12.33 -16.94
CA ALA A 191 11.35 13.18 -15.76
C ALA A 191 12.67 13.41 -14.98
N ASP A 192 13.64 12.51 -15.08
CA ASP A 192 15.01 12.65 -14.54
C ASP A 192 15.76 13.85 -15.17
N GLY A 193 15.25 14.37 -16.29
CA GLY A 193 15.71 15.61 -16.92
C GLY A 193 14.98 16.89 -16.48
N LEU A 194 14.01 16.81 -15.57
CA LEU A 194 13.32 17.98 -15.02
C LEU A 194 14.07 18.50 -13.79
N ASP A 195 14.42 19.78 -13.78
CA ASP A 195 15.27 20.42 -12.75
C ASP A 195 14.79 20.23 -11.30
N ASN A 196 13.49 19.93 -11.12
CA ASN A 196 12.80 19.90 -9.83
C ASN A 196 12.47 18.49 -9.32
N VAL A 197 12.82 17.43 -10.05
CA VAL A 197 12.48 16.04 -9.68
C VAL A 197 13.76 15.24 -9.45
N ILE A 198 13.84 14.55 -8.30
CA ILE A 198 14.90 13.58 -8.00
C ILE A 198 14.32 12.19 -8.13
N VAL A 199 14.93 11.36 -8.97
CA VAL A 199 14.66 9.93 -9.02
C VAL A 199 15.63 9.22 -8.08
N SER A 200 15.12 8.70 -6.95
CA SER A 200 15.94 7.87 -6.06
C SER A 200 15.87 6.41 -6.53
N ARG A 201 16.97 5.93 -7.10
CA ARG A 201 17.16 4.53 -7.52
C ARG A 201 17.95 3.81 -6.45
N ASP A 202 17.29 3.42 -5.36
CA ASP A 202 17.94 2.59 -4.36
C ASP A 202 17.88 1.13 -4.82
N GLY A 203 19.03 0.49 -5.07
CA GLY A 203 19.13 -0.80 -5.77
C GLY A 203 18.41 -1.99 -5.13
N ASN A 204 17.78 -1.80 -3.97
CA ASN A 204 17.01 -2.78 -3.21
C ASN A 204 15.54 -2.36 -2.94
N SER A 205 15.08 -1.20 -3.43
CA SER A 205 13.74 -0.64 -3.21
C SER A 205 13.07 -0.27 -4.54
N PRO A 206 11.72 -0.21 -4.62
CA PRO A 206 11.04 0.30 -5.80
C PRO A 206 11.43 1.77 -6.01
N GLU A 207 11.67 2.15 -7.27
CA GLU A 207 12.04 3.52 -7.65
C GLU A 207 11.03 4.50 -7.04
N THR A 208 11.55 5.40 -6.20
CA THR A 208 10.76 6.40 -5.48
C THR A 208 11.18 7.77 -5.98
N PHE A 209 10.20 8.55 -6.40
CA PHE A 209 10.37 9.91 -6.93
C PHE A 209 10.23 10.88 -5.79
N THR A 210 11.06 11.90 -5.72
CA THR A 210 10.96 12.97 -4.70
C THR A 210 11.11 14.35 -5.36
N MET A 211 10.35 15.36 -4.95
CA MET A 211 10.63 16.75 -5.39
C MET A 211 11.93 17.27 -4.76
N ARG A 212 12.71 18.04 -5.51
CA ARG A 212 13.66 18.98 -4.91
C ARG A 212 12.87 20.04 -4.16
N THR A 213 13.08 20.12 -2.85
CA THR A 213 12.56 21.19 -2.01
C THR A 213 13.47 22.43 -1.99
N ASP A 214 14.51 22.43 -2.83
CA ASP A 214 15.62 23.36 -2.77
C ASP A 214 15.44 24.46 -3.82
N LEU A 215 14.34 25.22 -3.74
CA LEU A 215 14.15 26.53 -4.39
C LEU A 215 13.33 27.45 -3.49
#